data_AF-A0AAU3UBQ6-F1
#
_entry.id   AF-A0AAU3UBQ6-F1
#
_cell.length_a   1.000
_cell.length_b   1.000
_cell.length_c   1.000
_cell.angle_alpha   90.00
_cell.angle_beta   90.00
_cell.angle_gamma   90.00
#
_symmetry.space_group_name_H-M   'P 1'
#
loop_
_entity.id
_entity.type
_entity.pdbx_description
1 polymer ?
#
loop_
_entity_poly.entity_id
_entity_poly.type
_entity_poly.pdbx_seq_one_letter_code
_entity_poly.pdbx_strand_id
1 'polypeptide(L)'
;MGWAALQGNQRGIATPDATALHPADVELLSRTAANGYKRANCHHAHSSGAIASFLCAANPATGDPAAQFLRYSSLDNLNDAYMTFRRNYRATACTGDPAGPDGPSAFHDAEAGRKACFVDHGDPATPKPALVLTNTGLLAMAVYTWDTPNGEALRDYVAQHDDLAQFQNSAGAQDPDSFTPADLALLTEVGAGYSRANCRHEHPQDPNTMADTRIACSLADGFALAFVSYPDRQTAIMRYQARLAQVSGRRCGGSGTDDGWNRAGSPVGRLFCYDDVTGSGPQHPCLQAVHNDPALAVVVCTLQPDDPHEGPRTEAELGAWFQRQFG
;
A
#
# COMPACT_ATOMS: atom_id res chain seq x y z
N MET A 1 25.17 7.96 35.49
CA MET A 1 25.47 7.25 34.23
C MET A 1 24.74 5.92 34.28
N GLY A 2 23.73 5.73 33.43
CA GLY A 2 22.73 4.67 33.56
C GLY A 2 23.14 3.35 32.91
N TRP A 3 22.71 2.24 33.52
CA TRP A 3 22.93 0.85 33.12
C TRP A 3 22.52 0.51 31.68
N ALA A 4 21.75 1.37 31.00
CA ALA A 4 21.37 1.22 29.60
C ALA A 4 22.56 1.36 28.61
N ALA A 5 23.68 1.97 29.02
CA ALA A 5 24.85 2.15 28.15
C ALA A 5 25.76 0.91 28.03
N LEU A 6 25.49 -0.17 28.78
CA LEU A 6 26.31 -1.38 28.81
C LEU A 6 25.67 -2.61 28.15
N GLN A 7 24.41 -2.52 27.71
CA GLN A 7 23.82 -3.54 26.84
C GLN A 7 24.12 -3.19 25.38
N GLY A 8 25.35 -3.52 24.96
CA GLY A 8 25.68 -3.56 23.55
C GLY A 8 24.68 -4.40 22.76
N ASN A 9 24.49 -4.05 21.49
CA ASN A 9 23.64 -4.72 20.50
C ASN A 9 23.88 -6.24 20.40
N GLN A 10 23.43 -7.01 21.39
CA GLN A 10 23.28 -8.45 21.24
C GLN A 10 22.00 -8.68 20.45
N ARG A 11 22.12 -9.33 19.28
CA ARG A 11 20.97 -9.91 18.58
C ARG A 11 20.22 -10.79 19.57
N GLY A 12 19.07 -10.33 20.04
CA GLY A 12 18.16 -11.18 20.80
C GLY A 12 17.78 -12.38 19.93
N ILE A 13 17.86 -13.58 20.50
CA ILE A 13 17.24 -14.75 19.89
C ILE A 13 15.74 -14.56 20.10
N ALA A 14 14.99 -14.32 19.01
CA ALA A 14 13.54 -14.30 19.07
C ALA A 14 13.08 -15.65 19.65
N THR A 15 12.49 -15.61 20.84
CA THR A 15 11.89 -16.81 21.43
C THR A 15 10.52 -16.93 20.77
N PRO A 16 10.21 -18.02 20.04
CA PRO A 16 8.88 -18.20 19.49
C PRO A 16 7.93 -18.38 20.66
N ASP A 17 7.19 -17.33 21.03
CA ASP A 17 5.96 -17.52 21.77
C ASP A 17 4.85 -17.90 20.77
N ALA A 18 3.72 -18.40 21.26
CA ALA A 18 2.61 -18.85 20.41
C ALA A 18 1.97 -17.73 19.56
N THR A 19 2.47 -16.49 19.66
CA THR A 19 2.03 -15.33 18.88
C THR A 19 2.95 -15.01 17.71
N ALA A 20 4.13 -15.65 17.61
CA ALA A 20 5.00 -15.52 16.45
C ALA A 20 4.31 -16.05 15.18
N LEU A 21 4.42 -15.32 14.08
CA LEU A 21 3.87 -15.74 12.79
C LEU A 21 4.45 -17.09 12.34
N HIS A 22 3.58 -18.00 11.95
CA HIS A 22 3.99 -19.28 11.37
C HIS A 22 4.34 -19.12 9.88
N PRO A 23 5.03 -20.11 9.27
CA PRO A 23 5.37 -20.05 7.84
C PRO A 23 4.18 -19.80 6.91
N ALA A 24 3.02 -20.40 7.20
CA ALA A 24 1.80 -20.19 6.43
C ALA A 24 1.23 -18.76 6.58
N ASP A 25 1.39 -18.14 7.75
CA ASP A 25 1.02 -16.75 7.98
C ASP A 25 1.93 -15.81 7.20
N VAL A 26 3.25 -16.08 7.22
CA VAL A 26 4.24 -15.30 6.47
C VAL A 26 4.00 -15.41 4.95
N GLU A 27 3.64 -16.59 4.45
CA GLU A 27 3.27 -16.76 3.04
C GLU A 27 2.04 -15.92 2.67
N LEU A 28 0.99 -15.93 3.49
CA LEU A 28 -0.20 -15.11 3.24
C LEU A 28 0.08 -13.61 3.40
N LEU A 29 0.86 -13.21 4.40
CA LEU A 29 1.30 -11.83 4.60
C LEU A 29 2.05 -11.28 3.38
N SER A 30 2.88 -12.11 2.73
CA SER A 30 3.59 -11.73 1.49
C SER A 30 2.67 -11.39 0.32
N ARG A 31 1.39 -11.76 0.40
CA ARG A 31 0.36 -11.48 -0.61
C ARG A 31 -0.50 -10.28 -0.27
N THR A 32 -0.31 -9.64 0.88
CA THR A 32 -1.04 -8.40 1.18
C THR A 32 -0.57 -7.29 0.25
N ALA A 33 -1.47 -6.42 -0.24
CA ALA A 33 -1.09 -5.33 -1.14
C ALA A 33 -0.58 -4.09 -0.39
N ALA A 34 -1.08 -3.84 0.82
CA ALA A 34 -0.79 -2.62 1.58
C ALA A 34 0.67 -2.53 2.08
N ASN A 35 1.17 -1.30 2.21
CA ASN A 35 2.54 -1.02 2.62
C ASN A 35 2.78 -1.25 4.12
N GLY A 36 1.74 -1.10 4.96
CA GLY A 36 1.87 -1.04 6.41
C GLY A 36 1.72 -2.34 7.17
N TYR A 37 1.35 -3.45 6.52
CA TYR A 37 1.31 -4.77 7.18
C TYR A 37 2.70 -5.42 7.13
N LYS A 38 3.34 -5.50 8.30
CA LYS A 38 4.72 -5.97 8.51
C LYS A 38 4.75 -7.08 9.56
N ARG A 39 5.79 -7.91 9.60
CA ARG A 39 5.90 -8.87 10.73
C ARG A 39 5.98 -8.18 12.09
N ALA A 40 6.47 -6.94 12.13
CA ALA A 40 6.60 -6.17 13.36
C ALA A 40 5.27 -5.74 14.00
N ASN A 41 4.19 -5.60 13.21
CA ASN A 41 2.86 -5.24 13.72
C ASN A 41 1.83 -6.37 13.54
N CYS A 42 2.25 -7.55 13.11
CA CYS A 42 1.39 -8.71 12.90
C CYS A 42 1.78 -9.87 13.84
N HIS A 43 0.79 -10.59 14.34
CA HIS A 43 0.97 -11.74 15.21
C HIS A 43 0.01 -12.88 14.84
N HIS A 44 0.45 -14.12 15.06
CA HIS A 44 -0.38 -15.30 14.84
C HIS A 44 -1.61 -15.26 15.75
N ALA A 45 -2.75 -15.61 15.18
CA ALA A 45 -4.03 -15.70 15.86
C ALA A 45 -4.65 -17.06 15.57
N HIS A 46 -4.93 -17.85 16.60
CA HIS A 46 -5.54 -19.16 16.38
C HIS A 46 -6.96 -19.00 15.81
N SER A 47 -7.26 -19.70 14.72
CA SER A 47 -8.60 -19.82 14.16
C SER A 47 -8.86 -21.28 13.80
N SER A 48 -9.98 -21.83 14.31
CA SER A 48 -10.38 -23.19 14.01
C SER A 48 -10.68 -23.33 12.51
N GLY A 49 -9.95 -24.20 11.81
CA GLY A 49 -10.17 -24.50 10.40
C GLY A 49 -9.35 -23.66 9.41
N ALA A 50 -8.63 -22.64 9.88
CA ALA A 50 -7.69 -21.90 9.05
C ALA A 50 -6.29 -22.54 9.11
N ILE A 51 -5.62 -22.64 7.95
CA ILE A 51 -4.22 -23.09 7.86
C ILE A 51 -3.22 -21.96 8.12
N ALA A 52 -3.67 -20.71 7.92
CA ALA A 52 -2.97 -19.49 8.31
C ALA A 52 -4.01 -18.54 8.93
N SER A 53 -3.64 -17.86 10.00
CA SER A 53 -4.50 -16.87 10.64
C SER A 53 -3.63 -15.93 11.46
N PHE A 54 -3.65 -14.65 11.12
CA PHE A 54 -2.89 -13.62 11.81
C PHE A 54 -3.64 -12.30 11.86
N LEU A 55 -3.30 -11.51 12.88
CA LEU A 55 -3.85 -10.18 13.13
C LEU A 55 -2.74 -9.16 13.00
N CYS A 56 -3.01 -8.06 12.30
CA CYS A 56 -2.14 -6.90 12.20
C CYS A 56 -2.80 -5.70 12.88
N ALA A 57 -2.05 -5.03 13.75
CA ALA A 57 -2.47 -3.75 14.29
C ALA A 57 -2.45 -2.66 13.21
N ALA A 58 -3.32 -1.66 13.34
CA ALA A 58 -3.33 -0.48 12.47
C ALA A 58 -1.93 0.16 12.43
N ASN A 59 -1.51 0.60 11.25
CA ASN A 59 -0.19 1.22 11.06
C ASN A 59 -0.35 2.74 10.88
N PRO A 60 -0.07 3.54 11.93
CA PRO A 60 -0.22 4.99 11.85
C PRO A 60 0.79 5.65 10.90
N ALA A 61 1.83 4.94 10.44
CA ALA A 61 2.79 5.47 9.49
C ALA A 61 2.30 5.38 8.02
N THR A 62 1.30 4.54 7.74
CA THR A 62 0.72 4.35 6.40
C THR A 62 -0.78 4.64 6.32
N GLY A 63 -1.44 4.85 7.45
CA GLY A 63 -2.90 4.98 7.51
C GLY A 63 -3.64 3.64 7.38
N ASP A 64 -2.92 2.51 7.31
CA ASP A 64 -3.55 1.19 7.16
C ASP A 64 -4.36 0.81 8.41
N PRO A 65 -5.60 0.29 8.24
CA PRO A 65 -6.45 -0.12 9.34
C PRO A 65 -5.93 -1.36 10.06
N ALA A 66 -6.56 -1.74 11.17
CA ALA A 66 -6.33 -3.07 11.74
C ALA A 66 -6.91 -4.13 10.80
N ALA A 67 -6.25 -5.29 10.70
CA ALA A 67 -6.69 -6.35 9.80
C ALA A 67 -6.49 -7.75 10.36
N GLN A 68 -7.40 -8.67 10.02
CA GLN A 68 -7.24 -10.10 10.19
C GLN A 68 -7.15 -10.77 8.83
N PHE A 69 -6.19 -11.68 8.68
CA PHE A 69 -6.01 -12.45 7.46
C PHE A 69 -6.10 -13.93 7.77
N LEU A 70 -6.86 -14.67 6.96
CA LEU A 70 -7.06 -16.11 7.12
C LEU A 70 -6.87 -16.81 5.78
N ARG A 71 -6.34 -18.04 5.82
CA ARG A 71 -6.28 -18.94 4.67
C ARG A 71 -6.85 -20.29 5.04
N TYR A 72 -7.52 -20.93 4.09
CA TYR A 72 -8.20 -22.20 4.26
C TYR A 72 -7.61 -23.26 3.33
N SER A 73 -7.84 -24.53 3.67
CA SER A 73 -7.36 -25.68 2.90
C SER A 73 -8.24 -26.02 1.68
N SER A 74 -9.48 -25.53 1.63
CA SER A 74 -10.44 -25.79 0.55
C SER A 74 -11.39 -24.61 0.36
N LEU A 75 -12.03 -24.56 -0.81
CA LEU A 75 -13.06 -23.58 -1.13
C LEU A 75 -14.28 -23.73 -0.22
N ASP A 76 -14.67 -24.96 0.12
CA ASP A 76 -15.78 -25.23 1.04
C ASP A 76 -15.50 -24.63 2.43
N ASN A 77 -14.28 -24.84 2.96
CA ASN A 77 -13.90 -24.27 4.26
C ASN A 77 -13.88 -22.73 4.25
N LEU A 78 -13.44 -22.12 3.14
CA LEU A 78 -13.51 -20.66 2.97
C LEU A 78 -14.97 -20.18 2.94
N ASN A 79 -15.83 -20.84 2.14
CA ASN A 79 -17.22 -20.47 1.99
C ASN A 79 -18.00 -20.61 3.31
N ASP A 80 -17.79 -21.70 4.04
CA ASP A 80 -18.41 -21.94 5.34
C ASP A 80 -17.97 -20.91 6.37
N ALA A 81 -16.67 -20.59 6.40
CA ALA A 81 -16.14 -19.56 7.29
C ALA A 81 -16.72 -18.17 6.96
N TYR A 82 -16.75 -17.79 5.68
CA TYR A 82 -17.30 -16.52 5.23
C TYR A 82 -18.80 -16.39 5.52
N MET A 83 -19.58 -17.44 5.24
CA MET A 83 -21.02 -17.47 5.53
C MET A 83 -21.31 -17.39 7.03
N THR A 84 -20.51 -18.09 7.85
CA THR A 84 -20.60 -18.01 9.31
C THR A 84 -20.25 -16.61 9.80
N PHE A 85 -19.16 -16.03 9.32
CA PHE A 85 -18.73 -14.68 9.64
C PHE A 85 -19.84 -13.67 9.33
N ARG A 86 -20.37 -13.68 8.11
CA ARG A 86 -21.43 -12.74 7.71
C ARG A 86 -22.69 -12.84 8.56
N ARG A 87 -23.09 -14.05 8.96
CA ARG A 87 -24.23 -14.25 9.86
C ARG A 87 -23.95 -13.69 11.26
N ASN A 88 -22.76 -13.95 11.80
CA ASN A 88 -22.38 -13.52 13.14
C ASN A 88 -22.27 -11.99 13.24
N TYR A 89 -21.68 -11.35 12.23
CA TYR A 89 -21.48 -9.90 12.18
C TYR A 89 -22.63 -9.15 11.48
N ARG A 90 -23.67 -9.87 11.03
CA ARG A 90 -24.80 -9.31 10.25
C ARG A 90 -24.34 -8.45 9.07
N ALA A 91 -23.27 -8.89 8.40
CA ALA A 91 -22.68 -8.16 7.30
C ALA A 91 -23.62 -8.13 6.09
N THR A 92 -23.58 -7.04 5.34
CA THR A 92 -24.41 -6.78 4.15
C THR A 92 -23.55 -6.43 2.95
N ALA A 93 -24.15 -6.34 1.76
CA ALA A 93 -23.49 -5.73 0.60
C ALA A 93 -22.96 -4.33 0.95
N CYS A 94 -21.80 -3.97 0.39
CA CYS A 94 -21.18 -2.67 0.62
C CYS A 94 -21.87 -1.57 -0.21
N THR A 95 -21.60 -0.30 0.13
CA THR A 95 -22.10 0.85 -0.64
C THR A 95 -21.63 0.77 -2.10
N GLY A 96 -22.58 0.66 -3.04
CA GLY A 96 -22.31 0.53 -4.48
C GLY A 96 -22.46 -0.88 -5.04
N ASP A 97 -22.51 -1.90 -4.19
CA ASP A 97 -22.73 -3.29 -4.62
C ASP A 97 -24.21 -3.55 -4.99
N PRO A 98 -24.49 -4.60 -5.80
CA PRO A 98 -25.86 -5.06 -6.02
C PRO A 98 -26.59 -5.39 -4.72
N ALA A 99 -27.90 -5.13 -4.70
CA ALA A 99 -28.74 -5.46 -3.54
C ALA A 99 -28.64 -6.96 -3.22
N GLY A 100 -28.31 -7.26 -1.98
CA GLY A 100 -28.02 -8.62 -1.58
C GLY A 100 -27.29 -8.68 -0.25
N PRO A 101 -26.91 -9.88 0.17
CA PRO A 101 -26.34 -10.05 1.48
C PRO A 101 -24.80 -9.86 1.44
N ASP A 102 -24.19 -9.79 0.26
CA ASP A 102 -22.79 -9.48 -0.07
C ASP A 102 -22.68 -9.03 -1.55
N GLY A 103 -21.50 -8.54 -1.94
CA GLY A 103 -21.14 -8.18 -3.32
C GLY A 103 -19.97 -8.99 -3.87
N PRO A 104 -19.67 -8.89 -5.18
CA PRO A 104 -18.44 -9.44 -5.74
C PRO A 104 -17.23 -8.65 -5.23
N SER A 105 -16.08 -9.31 -5.10
CA SER A 105 -14.79 -8.64 -4.91
C SER A 105 -13.90 -8.92 -6.11
N ALA A 106 -13.31 -7.89 -6.70
CA ALA A 106 -12.51 -7.96 -7.91
C ALA A 106 -11.01 -7.73 -7.65
N PHE A 107 -10.15 -8.35 -8.45
CA PHE A 107 -8.72 -8.04 -8.53
C PHE A 107 -8.34 -7.85 -10.00
N HIS A 108 -7.85 -6.66 -10.38
CA HIS A 108 -7.56 -6.28 -11.76
C HIS A 108 -8.73 -6.54 -12.72
N ASP A 109 -9.90 -6.00 -12.39
CA ASP A 109 -11.16 -6.10 -13.15
C ASP A 109 -11.73 -7.52 -13.30
N ALA A 110 -11.15 -8.51 -12.62
CA ALA A 110 -11.65 -9.89 -12.59
C ALA A 110 -12.20 -10.24 -11.21
N GLU A 111 -13.37 -10.88 -11.16
CA GLU A 111 -13.92 -11.37 -9.89
C GLU A 111 -12.95 -12.37 -9.24
N ALA A 112 -12.49 -12.03 -8.04
CA ALA A 112 -11.58 -12.81 -7.23
C ALA A 112 -12.32 -13.52 -6.08
N GLY A 113 -13.42 -12.96 -5.60
CA GLY A 113 -14.22 -13.53 -4.51
C GLY A 113 -15.44 -12.69 -4.16
N ARG A 114 -15.75 -12.61 -2.86
CA ARG A 114 -16.94 -11.94 -2.30
C ARG A 114 -16.52 -10.91 -1.28
N LYS A 115 -17.30 -9.84 -1.11
CA LYS A 115 -17.08 -8.84 -0.06
C LYS A 115 -18.38 -8.43 0.63
N ALA A 116 -18.27 -8.04 1.89
CA ALA A 116 -19.39 -7.53 2.66
C ALA A 116 -18.90 -6.49 3.68
N CYS A 117 -19.74 -5.50 3.95
CA CYS A 117 -19.49 -4.43 4.91
C CYS A 117 -20.30 -4.69 6.18
N PHE A 118 -19.74 -4.32 7.32
CA PHE A 118 -20.37 -4.48 8.62
C PHE A 118 -19.86 -3.43 9.62
N VAL A 119 -20.46 -3.44 10.81
CA VAL A 119 -19.99 -2.68 11.96
C VAL A 119 -19.50 -3.67 13.01
N ASP A 120 -18.23 -3.58 13.36
CA ASP A 120 -17.66 -4.34 14.46
C ASP A 120 -18.10 -3.71 15.79
N HIS A 121 -18.71 -4.54 16.64
CA HIS A 121 -19.19 -4.17 17.98
C HIS A 121 -18.36 -4.81 19.09
N GLY A 122 -17.13 -5.25 18.79
CA GLY A 122 -16.19 -5.80 19.78
C GLY A 122 -15.91 -4.84 20.94
N ASP A 123 -15.88 -3.53 20.67
CA ASP A 123 -16.06 -2.47 21.67
C ASP A 123 -17.45 -1.83 21.51
N PRO A 124 -18.41 -2.11 22.42
CA PRO A 124 -19.75 -1.54 22.34
C PRO A 124 -19.78 0.00 22.44
N ALA A 125 -18.77 0.63 23.04
CA ALA A 125 -18.70 2.09 23.16
C ALA A 125 -18.21 2.76 21.86
N THR A 126 -17.49 2.01 21.03
CA THR A 126 -16.85 2.53 19.82
C THR A 126 -17.06 1.55 18.66
N PRO A 127 -18.27 1.49 18.07
CA PRO A 127 -18.53 0.64 16.91
C PRO A 127 -17.65 1.05 15.73
N LYS A 128 -16.99 0.08 15.09
CA LYS A 128 -15.99 0.35 14.04
C LYS A 128 -16.47 -0.13 12.67
N PRO A 129 -16.42 0.72 11.63
CA PRO A 129 -16.72 0.27 10.27
C PRO A 129 -15.69 -0.77 9.82
N ALA A 130 -16.17 -1.84 9.18
CA ALA A 130 -15.33 -2.96 8.78
C ALA A 130 -15.76 -3.57 7.44
N LEU A 131 -14.80 -4.18 6.77
CA LEU A 131 -14.93 -4.84 5.47
C LEU A 131 -14.39 -6.26 5.59
N VAL A 132 -15.15 -7.24 5.16
CA VAL A 132 -14.66 -8.61 4.92
C VAL A 132 -14.63 -8.87 3.43
N LEU A 133 -13.55 -9.44 2.92
CA LEU A 133 -13.45 -9.91 1.54
C LEU A 133 -12.78 -11.27 1.45
N THR A 134 -13.04 -11.97 0.35
CA THR A 134 -12.44 -13.27 0.04
C THR A 134 -11.70 -13.24 -1.29
N ASN A 135 -10.76 -14.16 -1.43
CA ASN A 135 -10.08 -14.47 -2.67
C ASN A 135 -10.09 -16.00 -2.87
N THR A 136 -10.90 -16.46 -3.80
CA THR A 136 -11.16 -17.88 -4.05
C THR A 136 -9.97 -18.58 -4.68
N GLY A 137 -9.15 -17.88 -5.48
CA GLY A 137 -7.92 -18.43 -6.06
C GLY A 137 -6.84 -18.70 -5.02
N LEU A 138 -6.79 -17.90 -3.95
CA LEU A 138 -5.84 -18.06 -2.85
C LEU A 138 -6.41 -18.80 -1.64
N LEU A 139 -7.71 -19.11 -1.67
CA LEU A 139 -8.46 -19.65 -0.54
C LEU A 139 -8.31 -18.78 0.72
N ALA A 140 -8.35 -17.46 0.54
CA ALA A 140 -8.02 -16.48 1.58
C ALA A 140 -9.22 -15.57 1.90
N MET A 141 -9.22 -15.04 3.12
CA MET A 141 -10.15 -14.04 3.62
C MET A 141 -9.39 -12.94 4.35
N ALA A 142 -9.79 -11.69 4.15
CA ALA A 142 -9.29 -10.55 4.89
C ALA A 142 -10.46 -9.82 5.57
N VAL A 143 -10.24 -9.35 6.79
CA VAL A 143 -11.18 -8.53 7.55
C VAL A 143 -10.45 -7.26 7.96
N TYR A 144 -10.88 -6.12 7.46
CA TYR A 144 -10.32 -4.80 7.75
C TYR A 144 -11.25 -4.03 8.68
N THR A 145 -10.69 -3.34 9.69
CA THR A 145 -11.44 -2.58 10.69
C THR A 145 -10.82 -1.20 10.88
N TRP A 146 -11.58 -0.15 10.59
CA TRP A 146 -11.12 1.23 10.70
C TRP A 146 -11.52 1.85 12.03
N ASP A 147 -10.53 2.33 12.77
CA ASP A 147 -10.72 3.00 14.06
C ASP A 147 -10.42 4.50 13.93
N THR A 148 -11.09 5.16 13.00
CA THR A 148 -10.87 6.58 12.68
C THR A 148 -12.20 7.31 12.48
N PRO A 149 -12.25 8.64 12.69
CA PRO A 149 -13.47 9.42 12.48
C PRO A 149 -14.05 9.29 11.05
N ASN A 150 -13.21 9.08 10.05
CA ASN A 150 -13.61 8.91 8.65
C ASN A 150 -13.64 7.43 8.23
N GLY A 151 -13.62 6.49 9.18
CA GLY A 151 -13.48 5.06 8.91
C GLY A 151 -14.56 4.50 7.99
N GLU A 152 -15.78 5.06 8.03
CA GLU A 152 -16.87 4.61 7.17
C GLU A 152 -16.64 5.00 5.70
N ALA A 153 -16.22 6.25 5.45
CA ALA A 153 -15.87 6.71 4.11
C ALA A 153 -14.66 5.95 3.56
N LEU A 154 -13.66 5.67 4.40
CA LEU A 154 -12.49 4.87 4.03
C LEU A 154 -12.86 3.43 3.68
N ARG A 155 -13.68 2.78 4.51
CA ARG A 155 -14.22 1.44 4.23
C ARG A 155 -14.94 1.41 2.90
N ASP A 156 -15.84 2.37 2.66
CA ASP A 156 -16.66 2.40 1.44
C ASP A 156 -15.82 2.65 0.20
N TYR A 157 -14.84 3.54 0.28
CA TYR A 157 -13.88 3.75 -0.80
C TYR A 157 -13.08 2.48 -1.11
N VAL A 158 -12.49 1.85 -0.08
CA VAL A 158 -11.75 0.60 -0.26
C VAL A 158 -12.63 -0.54 -0.78
N ALA A 159 -13.89 -0.59 -0.37
CA ALA A 159 -14.84 -1.57 -0.89
C ALA A 159 -15.21 -1.31 -2.36
N GLN A 160 -15.25 -0.05 -2.82
CA GLN A 160 -15.51 0.28 -4.23
C GLN A 160 -14.28 0.00 -5.12
N HIS A 161 -13.08 0.19 -4.57
CA HIS A 161 -11.81 -0.01 -5.24
C HIS A 161 -11.10 -1.28 -4.73
N ASP A 162 -11.74 -2.44 -4.96
CA ASP A 162 -11.36 -3.75 -4.38
C ASP A 162 -9.84 -4.07 -4.44
N ASP A 163 -9.16 -3.63 -5.50
CA ASP A 163 -7.71 -3.81 -5.70
C ASP A 163 -6.87 -3.31 -4.51
N LEU A 164 -7.35 -2.30 -3.76
CA LEU A 164 -6.65 -1.73 -2.60
C LEU A 164 -6.60 -2.68 -1.40
N ALA A 165 -7.58 -3.56 -1.26
CA ALA A 165 -7.70 -4.49 -0.15
C ALA A 165 -7.52 -5.96 -0.55
N GLN A 166 -7.46 -6.25 -1.85
CA GLN A 166 -7.25 -7.59 -2.36
C GLN A 166 -5.82 -8.11 -2.19
N PHE A 167 -5.70 -9.42 -2.33
CA PHE A 167 -4.42 -10.11 -2.25
C PHE A 167 -3.70 -10.10 -3.61
N GLN A 168 -2.40 -9.85 -3.57
CA GLN A 168 -1.51 -9.99 -4.71
C GLN A 168 -1.46 -11.45 -5.19
N ASN A 169 -1.42 -11.62 -6.51
CA ASN A 169 -1.17 -12.91 -7.13
C ASN A 169 0.26 -13.40 -6.82
N SER A 170 0.59 -14.64 -7.20
CA SER A 170 1.91 -15.21 -6.91
C SER A 170 3.09 -14.49 -7.59
N ALA A 171 2.86 -13.74 -8.67
CA ALA A 171 3.92 -12.96 -9.32
C ALA A 171 4.21 -11.65 -8.56
N GLY A 172 3.21 -11.08 -7.88
CA GLY A 172 3.36 -9.90 -7.04
C GLY A 172 3.69 -10.21 -5.57
N ALA A 173 3.53 -11.46 -5.14
CA ALA A 173 3.77 -11.86 -3.75
C ALA A 173 5.24 -11.63 -3.34
N GLN A 174 5.43 -10.86 -2.29
CA GLN A 174 6.75 -10.50 -1.78
C GLN A 174 6.71 -10.31 -0.27
N ASP A 175 7.74 -10.80 0.43
CA ASP A 175 7.93 -10.53 1.85
C ASP A 175 7.95 -9.01 2.11
N PRO A 176 7.00 -8.45 2.89
CA PRO A 176 6.88 -7.01 3.08
C PRO A 176 8.03 -6.41 3.90
N ASP A 177 8.83 -7.24 4.57
CA ASP A 177 10.03 -6.81 5.30
C ASP A 177 11.33 -7.03 4.50
N SER A 178 11.25 -7.55 3.27
CA SER A 178 12.41 -7.76 2.42
C SER A 178 12.83 -6.46 1.74
N PHE A 179 14.03 -6.00 2.12
CA PHE A 179 14.70 -4.86 1.51
C PHE A 179 16.08 -5.29 1.03
N THR A 180 16.39 -4.98 -0.21
CA THR A 180 17.71 -5.09 -0.81
C THR A 180 18.64 -4.00 -0.26
N PRO A 181 19.98 -4.15 -0.38
CA PRO A 181 20.91 -3.08 -0.06
C PRO A 181 20.63 -1.76 -0.80
N ALA A 182 20.16 -1.85 -2.06
CA ALA A 182 19.79 -0.69 -2.86
C ALA A 182 18.56 0.03 -2.27
N ASP A 183 17.57 -0.71 -1.76
CA ASP A 183 16.42 -0.10 -1.07
C ASP A 183 16.85 0.65 0.19
N LEU A 184 17.77 0.06 0.96
CA LEU A 184 18.23 0.67 2.21
C LEU A 184 19.04 1.94 1.95
N ALA A 185 19.88 1.94 0.91
CA ALA A 185 20.58 3.14 0.47
C ALA A 185 19.59 4.21 -0.02
N LEU A 186 18.59 3.81 -0.80
CA LEU A 186 17.55 4.71 -1.27
C LEU A 186 16.77 5.34 -0.09
N LEU A 187 16.38 4.55 0.91
CA LEU A 187 15.70 5.04 2.12
C LEU A 187 16.54 6.07 2.89
N THR A 188 17.87 6.02 2.82
CA THR A 188 18.71 7.05 3.45
C THR A 188 18.72 8.39 2.69
N GLU A 189 18.40 8.38 1.40
CA GLU A 189 18.41 9.58 0.54
C GLU A 189 17.07 10.34 0.54
N VAL A 190 15.94 9.62 0.65
CA VAL A 190 14.59 10.21 0.49
C VAL A 190 14.09 10.98 1.72
N GLY A 191 14.77 10.85 2.87
CA GLY A 191 14.49 11.59 4.10
C GLY A 191 13.76 10.80 5.19
N ALA A 192 13.73 11.36 6.40
CA ALA A 192 13.31 10.65 7.62
C ALA A 192 11.81 10.28 7.67
N GLY A 193 10.98 10.85 6.80
CA GLY A 193 9.56 10.50 6.69
C GLY A 193 9.31 9.14 6.02
N TYR A 194 10.35 8.53 5.43
CA TYR A 194 10.26 7.27 4.70
C TYR A 194 11.18 6.24 5.33
N SER A 195 10.63 5.08 5.65
CA SER A 195 11.33 4.02 6.38
C SER A 195 10.74 2.66 6.06
N ARG A 196 11.34 1.61 6.63
CA ARG A 196 10.78 0.26 6.53
C ARG A 196 9.37 0.13 7.12
N ALA A 197 8.97 1.04 8.01
CA ALA A 197 7.64 0.98 8.64
C ALA A 197 6.51 1.39 7.68
N ASN A 198 6.81 2.22 6.68
CA ASN A 198 5.82 2.76 5.75
C ASN A 198 6.16 2.57 4.27
N CYS A 199 7.25 1.86 3.98
CA CYS A 199 7.65 1.51 2.62
C CYS A 199 7.74 0.00 2.43
N ARG A 200 7.73 -0.44 1.17
CA ARG A 200 7.94 -1.82 0.74
C ARG A 200 8.73 -1.82 -0.58
N HIS A 201 9.60 -2.81 -0.77
CA HIS A 201 10.20 -3.04 -2.08
C HIS A 201 9.13 -3.45 -3.09
N GLU A 202 9.16 -2.85 -4.27
CA GLU A 202 8.38 -3.28 -5.41
C GLU A 202 9.33 -3.87 -6.42
N HIS A 203 9.18 -5.18 -6.71
CA HIS A 203 9.89 -5.76 -7.84
C HIS A 203 9.49 -5.00 -9.11
N PRO A 204 10.44 -4.40 -9.83
CA PRO A 204 10.10 -3.77 -11.09
C PRO A 204 9.60 -4.87 -12.04
N GLN A 205 8.32 -4.78 -12.40
CA GLN A 205 7.61 -5.82 -13.16
C GLN A 205 8.16 -5.98 -14.58
N ASP A 206 8.90 -5.00 -15.09
CA ASP A 206 9.58 -5.04 -16.38
C ASP A 206 11.03 -5.54 -16.19
N PRO A 207 11.40 -6.73 -16.71
CA PRO A 207 12.79 -7.21 -16.67
C PRO A 207 13.76 -6.34 -17.50
N ASN A 208 13.24 -5.45 -18.36
CA ASN A 208 14.02 -4.44 -19.07
C ASN A 208 14.06 -3.10 -18.33
N THR A 209 13.66 -3.10 -17.05
CA THR A 209 13.83 -1.93 -16.21
C THR A 209 15.32 -1.60 -16.09
N MET A 210 15.65 -0.32 -16.31
CA MET A 210 16.98 0.21 -16.00
C MET A 210 17.06 0.74 -14.57
N ALA A 211 16.02 0.54 -13.77
CA ALA A 211 16.02 0.87 -12.34
C ALA A 211 16.79 -0.21 -11.57
N ASP A 212 17.62 0.22 -10.63
CA ASP A 212 18.26 -0.67 -9.66
C ASP A 212 17.26 -1.17 -8.63
N THR A 213 16.39 -0.27 -8.17
CA THR A 213 15.31 -0.63 -7.28
C THR A 213 14.13 0.33 -7.39
N ARG A 214 12.99 -0.13 -6.89
CA ARG A 214 11.79 0.66 -6.67
C ARG A 214 11.21 0.32 -5.30
N ILE A 215 10.85 1.35 -4.54
CA ILE A 215 10.13 1.20 -3.26
C ILE A 215 8.84 1.99 -3.36
N ALA A 216 7.72 1.39 -2.96
CA ALA A 216 6.48 2.11 -2.69
C ALA A 216 6.42 2.49 -1.22
N CYS A 217 5.90 3.67 -0.93
CA CYS A 217 5.70 4.19 0.41
C CYS A 217 4.31 4.79 0.53
N SER A 218 3.75 4.74 1.73
CA SER A 218 2.55 5.49 2.10
C SER A 218 2.85 6.46 3.23
N LEU A 219 2.07 7.54 3.30
CA LEU A 219 2.07 8.49 4.39
C LEU A 219 0.98 8.12 5.41
N ALA A 220 1.01 8.76 6.58
CA ALA A 220 0.07 8.51 7.68
C ALA A 220 -1.40 8.77 7.30
N ASP A 221 -1.61 9.62 6.29
CA ASP A 221 -2.91 9.95 5.71
C ASP A 221 -3.30 9.01 4.56
N GLY A 222 -2.59 7.90 4.34
CA GLY A 222 -2.85 6.94 3.26
C GLY A 222 -2.28 7.35 1.89
N PHE A 223 -1.78 8.57 1.73
CA PHE A 223 -1.26 9.04 0.44
C PHE A 223 0.01 8.28 0.04
N ALA A 224 0.00 7.69 -1.16
CA ALA A 224 1.06 6.80 -1.62
C ALA A 224 1.93 7.42 -2.72
N LEU A 225 3.20 7.02 -2.74
CA LEU A 225 4.18 7.40 -3.75
C LEU A 225 5.23 6.30 -3.90
N ALA A 226 6.00 6.36 -4.99
CA ALA A 226 7.11 5.48 -5.23
C ALA A 226 8.42 6.25 -5.42
N PHE A 227 9.51 5.64 -4.97
CA PHE A 227 10.88 6.07 -5.24
C PHE A 227 11.56 5.03 -6.11
N VAL A 228 12.34 5.50 -7.08
CA VAL A 228 13.07 4.66 -8.03
C VAL A 228 14.53 5.07 -8.03
N SER A 229 15.45 4.14 -7.80
CA SER A 229 16.88 4.40 -7.98
C SER A 229 17.38 3.85 -9.31
N TYR A 230 18.43 4.47 -9.83
CA TYR A 230 19.11 4.08 -11.06
C TYR A 230 20.60 3.88 -10.79
N PRO A 231 21.29 3.05 -11.60
CA PRO A 231 22.73 2.81 -11.46
C PRO A 231 23.57 4.10 -11.51
N ASP A 232 23.13 5.06 -12.32
CA ASP A 232 23.80 6.32 -12.50
C ASP A 232 22.86 7.44 -12.96
N ARG A 233 23.36 8.66 -12.87
CA ARG A 233 22.66 9.88 -13.27
C ARG A 233 22.25 9.87 -14.75
N GLN A 234 23.08 9.32 -15.63
CA GLN A 234 22.81 9.31 -17.07
C GLN A 234 21.57 8.45 -17.37
N THR A 235 21.47 7.29 -16.73
CA THR A 235 20.35 6.37 -16.80
C THR A 235 19.08 7.03 -16.25
N ALA A 236 19.16 7.68 -15.10
CA ALA A 236 18.03 8.40 -14.52
C ALA A 236 17.48 9.49 -15.47
N ILE A 237 18.36 10.33 -16.03
CA ILE A 237 18.00 11.39 -16.98
C ILE A 237 17.41 10.81 -18.26
N MET A 238 18.03 9.76 -18.81
CA MET A 238 17.55 9.13 -20.04
C MET A 238 16.14 8.54 -19.84
N ARG A 239 15.88 7.90 -18.69
CA ARG A 239 14.55 7.34 -18.37
C ARG A 239 13.51 8.44 -18.17
N TYR A 240 13.89 9.53 -17.49
CA TYR A 240 13.03 10.71 -17.37
C TYR A 240 12.64 11.28 -18.75
N GLN A 241 13.61 11.50 -19.64
CA GLN A 241 13.36 12.05 -20.98
C GLN A 241 12.54 11.11 -21.86
N ALA A 242 12.85 9.80 -21.82
CA ALA A 242 12.10 8.79 -22.57
C ALA A 242 10.64 8.75 -22.10
N ARG A 243 10.41 8.75 -20.78
CA ARG A 243 9.06 8.76 -20.23
C ARG A 243 8.33 10.05 -20.58
N LEU A 244 8.97 11.21 -20.39
CA LEU A 244 8.41 12.52 -20.74
C LEU A 244 7.86 12.54 -22.18
N ALA A 245 8.63 12.01 -23.14
CA ALA A 245 8.20 11.91 -24.53
C ALA A 245 7.07 10.88 -24.73
N GLN A 246 7.15 9.73 -24.06
CA GLN A 246 6.18 8.64 -24.20
C GLN A 246 4.78 9.05 -23.70
N VAL A 247 4.69 9.73 -22.56
CA VAL A 247 3.40 10.09 -21.93
C VAL A 247 2.92 11.50 -22.26
N SER A 248 3.59 12.19 -23.18
CA SER A 248 3.30 13.60 -23.50
C SER A 248 3.29 14.49 -22.25
N GLY A 249 4.34 14.38 -21.43
CA GLY A 249 4.41 15.10 -20.17
C GLY A 249 4.44 16.62 -20.35
N ARG A 250 4.00 17.30 -19.30
CA ARG A 250 3.79 18.74 -19.27
C ARG A 250 4.17 19.34 -17.92
N ARG A 251 4.29 20.66 -17.87
CA ARG A 251 4.44 21.40 -16.61
C ARG A 251 3.19 21.24 -15.74
N CYS A 252 3.37 20.86 -14.48
CA CYS A 252 2.27 20.68 -13.54
C CYS A 252 1.41 21.95 -13.37
N GLY A 253 0.16 21.91 -13.82
CA GLY A 253 -0.79 23.03 -13.76
C GLY A 253 -0.49 24.18 -14.72
N GLY A 254 0.35 23.98 -15.74
CA GLY A 254 0.81 25.03 -16.62
C GLY A 254 1.12 24.60 -18.06
N SER A 255 1.63 25.53 -18.85
CA SER A 255 2.11 25.27 -20.22
C SER A 255 3.60 24.96 -20.22
N GLY A 256 4.03 24.05 -21.12
CA GLY A 256 5.43 23.64 -21.27
C GLY A 256 5.59 22.14 -21.08
N THR A 257 6.78 21.62 -21.39
CA THR A 257 7.07 20.18 -21.35
C THR A 257 7.36 19.67 -19.94
N ASP A 258 7.99 20.47 -19.09
CA ASP A 258 8.33 20.11 -17.72
C ASP A 258 8.72 21.35 -16.90
N ASP A 259 9.10 21.18 -15.63
CA ASP A 259 9.50 22.24 -14.70
C ASP A 259 10.77 21.86 -13.91
N GLY A 260 11.35 22.83 -13.21
CA GLY A 260 12.47 22.63 -12.29
C GLY A 260 12.01 22.07 -10.95
N TRP A 261 12.67 21.01 -10.47
CA TRP A 261 12.62 20.63 -9.06
C TRP A 261 13.67 21.46 -8.32
N ASN A 262 13.23 22.36 -7.45
CA ASN A 262 14.09 23.24 -6.69
C ASN A 262 14.04 22.86 -5.22
N ARG A 263 15.18 22.78 -4.54
CA ARG A 263 15.29 22.62 -3.10
C ARG A 263 15.91 23.87 -2.48
N ALA A 264 15.20 24.50 -1.54
CA ALA A 264 15.60 25.77 -0.92
C ALA A 264 16.03 26.84 -1.95
N GLY A 265 15.33 26.88 -3.09
CA GLY A 265 15.59 27.83 -4.19
C GLY A 265 16.71 27.44 -5.16
N SER A 266 17.38 26.29 -4.98
CA SER A 266 18.39 25.78 -5.91
C SER A 266 17.87 24.61 -6.74
N PRO A 267 18.15 24.55 -8.06
CA PRO A 267 17.69 23.45 -8.90
C PRO A 267 18.41 22.15 -8.53
N VAL A 268 17.66 21.17 -8.07
CA VAL A 268 18.16 19.83 -7.71
C VAL A 268 17.69 18.75 -8.69
N GLY A 269 16.75 19.07 -9.57
CA GLY A 269 16.20 18.10 -10.50
C GLY A 269 15.23 18.70 -11.52
N ARG A 270 14.45 17.83 -12.15
CA ARG A 270 13.36 18.20 -13.07
C ARG A 270 12.13 17.38 -12.75
N LEU A 271 10.95 17.91 -13.07
CA LEU A 271 9.68 17.22 -12.88
C LEU A 271 8.70 17.53 -14.00
N PHE A 272 7.84 16.58 -14.34
CA PHE A 272 6.69 16.80 -15.21
C PHE A 272 5.46 16.09 -14.66
N CYS A 273 4.30 16.57 -15.08
CA CYS A 273 3.02 15.91 -14.86
C CYS A 273 2.52 15.25 -16.16
N TYR A 274 1.71 14.21 -16.02
CA TYR A 274 1.10 13.47 -17.12
C TYR A 274 -0.19 12.81 -16.64
N ASP A 275 -1.09 12.46 -17.55
CA ASP A 275 -2.27 11.66 -17.19
C ASP A 275 -1.89 10.18 -17.21
N ASP A 276 -2.07 9.48 -16.09
CA ASP A 276 -1.91 8.04 -16.09
C ASP A 276 -3.10 7.38 -16.79
N VAL A 277 -2.79 6.73 -17.91
CA VAL A 277 -3.72 5.97 -18.73
C VAL A 277 -3.44 4.47 -18.68
N THR A 278 -2.51 4.05 -17.81
CA THR A 278 -2.01 2.67 -17.75
C THR A 278 -2.70 1.80 -16.68
N GLY A 279 -3.51 2.40 -15.81
CA GLY A 279 -4.33 1.70 -14.82
C GLY A 279 -5.75 1.35 -15.32
N SER A 280 -6.40 0.44 -14.61
CA SER A 280 -7.83 0.08 -14.77
C SER A 280 -8.78 1.17 -14.23
N GLY A 281 -8.26 2.11 -13.44
CA GLY A 281 -9.03 3.19 -12.83
C GLY A 281 -9.24 4.43 -13.73
N PRO A 282 -10.01 5.42 -13.25
CA PRO A 282 -10.15 6.70 -13.92
C PRO A 282 -8.79 7.37 -14.13
N GLN A 283 -8.63 8.02 -15.28
CA GLN A 283 -7.44 8.82 -15.57
C GLN A 283 -7.24 9.85 -14.46
N HIS A 284 -6.06 9.86 -13.87
CA HIS A 284 -5.71 10.81 -12.83
C HIS A 284 -4.29 11.35 -13.08
N PRO A 285 -4.04 12.65 -12.85
CA PRO A 285 -2.72 13.22 -13.04
C PRO A 285 -1.68 12.59 -12.13
N CYS A 286 -0.52 12.27 -12.69
CA CYS A 286 0.67 11.85 -11.98
C CYS A 286 1.82 12.81 -12.25
N LEU A 287 2.78 12.83 -11.33
CA LEU A 287 4.01 13.58 -11.39
C LEU A 287 5.18 12.61 -11.33
N GLN A 288 6.13 12.79 -12.23
CA GLN A 288 7.44 12.17 -12.14
C GLN A 288 8.52 13.24 -12.00
N ALA A 289 9.35 13.11 -10.98
CA ALA A 289 10.52 13.95 -10.76
C ALA A 289 11.79 13.12 -10.82
N VAL A 290 12.89 13.70 -11.28
CA VAL A 290 14.24 13.12 -11.25
C VAL A 290 15.20 14.06 -10.55
N HIS A 291 15.98 13.54 -9.60
CA HIS A 291 17.04 14.29 -8.93
C HIS A 291 18.35 14.19 -9.73
N ASN A 292 19.19 15.22 -9.62
CA ASN A 292 20.45 15.29 -10.33
C ASN A 292 21.61 14.52 -9.68
N ASP A 293 21.52 14.14 -8.39
CA ASP A 293 22.68 13.83 -7.54
C ASP A 293 22.30 13.27 -6.16
N PRO A 294 21.14 12.57 -6.04
CA PRO A 294 21.15 11.13 -6.34
C PRO A 294 20.52 10.76 -7.69
N ALA A 295 20.91 9.60 -8.23
CA ALA A 295 20.27 8.96 -9.39
C ALA A 295 18.90 8.38 -9.00
N LEU A 296 17.97 9.27 -8.65
CA LEU A 296 16.69 8.99 -8.02
C LEU A 296 15.56 9.62 -8.83
N ALA A 297 14.43 8.92 -8.91
CA ALA A 297 13.15 9.49 -9.29
C ALA A 297 12.08 9.32 -8.22
N VAL A 298 11.14 10.25 -8.18
CA VAL A 298 9.90 10.18 -7.39
C VAL A 298 8.74 10.09 -8.37
N VAL A 299 7.82 9.15 -8.11
CA VAL A 299 6.58 9.00 -8.85
C VAL A 299 5.42 9.09 -7.87
N VAL A 300 4.46 9.96 -8.14
CA VAL A 300 3.32 10.19 -7.26
C VAL A 300 2.12 10.59 -8.10
N CYS A 301 0.94 10.14 -7.72
CA CYS A 301 -0.30 10.45 -8.44
C CYS A 301 -1.26 11.22 -7.55
N THR A 302 -2.14 11.99 -8.17
CA THR A 302 -3.26 12.63 -7.47
C THR A 302 -4.18 11.57 -6.88
N LEU A 303 -4.87 11.94 -5.81
CA LEU A 303 -5.99 11.16 -5.30
C LEU A 303 -7.16 11.22 -6.28
N GLN A 304 -7.92 10.13 -6.39
CA GLN A 304 -9.18 10.13 -7.12
C GLN A 304 -10.17 11.12 -6.49
N PRO A 305 -11.12 11.71 -7.25
CA PRO A 305 -12.06 12.68 -6.70
C PRO A 305 -12.90 12.16 -5.51
N ASP A 306 -13.18 10.86 -5.47
CA ASP A 306 -13.95 10.16 -4.43
C ASP A 306 -13.10 9.60 -3.29
N ASP A 307 -11.76 9.63 -3.40
CA ASP A 307 -10.86 9.16 -2.34
C ASP A 307 -11.02 10.02 -1.09
N PRO A 308 -11.36 9.46 0.09
CA PRO A 308 -11.61 10.23 1.31
C PRO A 308 -10.34 10.72 2.02
N HIS A 309 -9.14 10.31 1.57
CA HIS A 309 -7.89 10.78 2.14
C HIS A 309 -7.61 12.26 1.82
N GLU A 310 -6.79 12.90 2.65
CA GLU A 310 -6.27 14.24 2.38
C GLU A 310 -5.12 14.15 1.38
N GLY A 311 -5.11 15.04 0.39
CA GLY A 311 -4.05 15.02 -0.62
C GLY A 311 -4.39 15.82 -1.87
N PRO A 312 -3.44 15.95 -2.81
CA PRO A 312 -3.65 16.66 -4.05
C PRO A 312 -4.63 15.91 -4.97
N ARG A 313 -5.64 16.61 -5.50
CA ARG A 313 -6.62 16.06 -6.46
C ARG A 313 -6.48 16.66 -7.85
N THR A 314 -5.72 17.74 -7.97
CA THR A 314 -5.43 18.40 -9.24
C THR A 314 -3.93 18.40 -9.51
N GLU A 315 -3.56 18.54 -10.78
CA GLU A 315 -2.16 18.62 -11.21
C GLU A 315 -1.41 19.80 -10.54
N ALA A 316 -2.09 20.95 -10.38
CA ALA A 316 -1.53 22.12 -9.72
C ALA A 316 -1.30 21.88 -8.23
N GLU A 317 -2.25 21.23 -7.55
CA GLU A 317 -2.09 20.82 -6.14
C GLU A 317 -0.97 19.80 -5.97
N LEU A 318 -0.83 18.85 -6.90
CA LEU A 318 0.22 17.83 -6.88
C LEU A 318 1.60 18.46 -7.00
N GLY A 319 1.78 19.39 -7.96
CA GLY A 319 3.02 20.15 -8.10
C GLY A 319 3.34 20.98 -6.85
N ALA A 320 2.34 21.64 -6.28
CA ALA A 320 2.51 22.42 -5.05
C ALA A 320 2.83 21.53 -3.83
N TRP A 321 2.18 20.38 -3.72
CA TRP A 321 2.46 19.37 -2.68
C TRP A 321 3.89 18.86 -2.81
N PHE A 322 4.32 18.49 -4.01
CA PHE A 322 5.65 17.96 -4.27
C PHE A 322 6.75 18.94 -3.84
N GLN A 323 6.62 20.22 -4.20
CA GLN A 323 7.59 21.24 -3.81
C GLN A 323 7.60 21.48 -2.29
N ARG A 324 6.46 21.35 -1.59
CA ARG A 324 6.45 21.43 -0.11
C ARG A 324 7.17 20.25 0.55
N GLN A 325 7.07 19.06 -0.02
CA GLN A 325 7.65 17.84 0.56
C GLN A 325 9.13 17.65 0.21
N PHE A 326 9.53 18.05 -0.99
CA PHE A 326 10.84 17.72 -1.54
C PHE A 326 11.69 18.92 -1.94
N GLY A 327 11.12 20.14 -1.92
CA GLY A 327 11.78 21.39 -2.31
C GLY A 327 12.35 22.22 -1.18
#